data_AF-A0A7C5M755-F1
#
_entry.id   AF-A0A7C5M755-F1
#
_cell.length_a   1.000
_cell.length_b   1.000
_cell.length_c   1.000
_cell.angle_alpha   90.00
_cell.angle_beta   90.00
_cell.angle_gamma   90.00
#
_symmetry.space_group_name_H-M   'P 1'
#
loop_
_entity.id
_entity.type
_entity.pdbx_description
1 polymer ?
#
loop_
_entity_poly.entity_id
_entity_poly.type
_entity_poly.pdbx_seq_one_letter_code
_entity_poly.pdbx_strand_id
1 'polypeptide(L)'
;MAKKNKSYGSYLALGNLSASLILKNLPFVLFLGFLSVIYIANAHFAEKQIRQIQTLQHEVKDLKRQYNALKSENMFNSRLVEIEKEVRGLGLTKKAGRIKRIIIEE
;
A
#
# COMPACT_ATOMS: atom_id res chain seq x y z
N MET A 1 -32.18 50.54 -30.96
CA MET A 1 -30.99 50.54 -30.06
C MET A 1 -31.46 50.24 -28.64
N ALA A 2 -31.16 49.07 -28.07
CA ALA A 2 -31.55 48.73 -26.69
C ALA A 2 -30.29 48.56 -25.84
N LYS A 3 -29.89 49.63 -25.13
CA LYS A 3 -28.74 49.60 -24.23
C LYS A 3 -29.21 49.09 -22.87
N LYS A 4 -29.05 47.78 -22.64
CA LYS A 4 -29.39 47.11 -21.38
C LYS A 4 -28.28 47.39 -20.37
N ASN A 5 -28.50 48.35 -19.47
CA ASN A 5 -27.55 48.66 -18.40
C ASN A 5 -27.39 47.44 -17.48
N LYS A 6 -26.17 46.90 -17.39
CA LYS A 6 -25.82 45.78 -16.51
C LYS A 6 -25.96 46.23 -15.05
N SER A 7 -27.00 45.73 -14.38
CA SER A 7 -27.29 46.01 -12.98
C SER A 7 -26.37 45.21 -12.07
N TYR A 8 -25.31 45.84 -11.57
CA TYR A 8 -24.44 45.30 -10.51
C TYR A 8 -25.19 45.04 -9.19
N GLY A 9 -26.37 45.65 -8.99
CA GLY A 9 -27.23 45.42 -7.84
C GLY A 9 -27.89 44.03 -7.80
N SER A 10 -27.92 43.32 -8.93
CA SER A 10 -28.51 41.97 -9.00
C SER A 10 -27.71 40.92 -8.23
N TYR A 11 -26.38 41.04 -8.15
CA TYR A 11 -25.54 40.11 -7.38
C TYR A 11 -25.71 40.29 -5.87
N LEU A 12 -25.91 41.53 -5.40
CA LEU A 12 -26.19 41.82 -3.99
C LEU A 12 -27.58 41.32 -3.57
N ALA A 13 -28.59 41.49 -4.44
CA ALA A 13 -29.93 40.95 -4.20
C ALA A 13 -29.94 39.41 -4.17
N LEU A 14 -29.16 38.76 -5.06
CA LEU A 14 -28.99 37.30 -5.06
C LEU A 14 -28.28 36.82 -3.78
N GLY A 15 -27.27 37.56 -3.32
CA GLY A 15 -26.59 37.30 -2.05
C GLY A 15 -27.53 37.37 -0.85
N ASN A 16 -28.47 38.31 -0.83
CA ASN A 16 -29.41 38.50 0.28
C ASN A 16 -30.48 37.38 0.33
N LEU A 17 -30.95 36.91 -0.83
CA LEU A 17 -31.85 35.76 -0.94
C LEU A 17 -31.16 34.45 -0.51
N SER A 18 -29.90 34.28 -0.90
CA SER A 18 -29.06 33.14 -0.49
C SER A 18 -28.80 33.17 1.01
N ALA A 19 -28.46 34.35 1.55
CA ALA A 19 -28.23 34.55 2.97
C ALA A 19 -29.48 34.26 3.81
N SER A 20 -30.68 34.64 3.36
CA SER A 20 -31.92 34.34 4.09
C SER A 20 -32.22 32.83 4.14
N LEU A 21 -31.94 32.10 3.06
CA LEU A 21 -32.06 30.63 3.01
C LEU A 21 -31.02 29.93 3.89
N ILE A 22 -29.80 30.45 3.94
CA ILE A 22 -28.71 29.97 4.79
C ILE A 22 -29.03 30.22 6.27
N LEU A 23 -29.53 31.41 6.62
CA LEU A 23 -29.95 31.74 7.99
C LEU A 23 -31.14 30.89 8.45
N LYS A 24 -32.07 30.57 7.55
CA LYS A 24 -33.19 29.65 7.85
C LYS A 24 -32.73 28.21 8.14
N ASN A 25 -31.62 27.78 7.53
CA ASN A 25 -31.05 26.44 7.69
C ASN A 25 -29.67 26.46 8.39
N LEU A 26 -29.42 27.47 9.22
CA LEU A 26 -28.16 27.67 9.93
C LEU A 26 -27.61 26.41 10.64
N PRO A 27 -28.41 25.61 11.38
CA PRO A 27 -27.89 24.41 12.04
C PRO A 27 -27.35 23.37 11.04
N PHE A 28 -27.93 23.27 9.84
CA PHE A 28 -27.47 22.34 8.81
C PHE A 28 -26.14 22.78 8.19
N VAL A 29 -25.96 24.08 7.94
CA VAL A 29 -24.70 24.63 7.41
C VAL A 29 -23.57 24.50 8.43
N LEU A 30 -23.85 24.73 9.72
CA LEU A 30 -22.90 24.49 10.79
C LEU A 30 -22.51 23.01 10.90
N PHE A 31 -23.47 22.10 10.75
CA PHE A 31 -23.20 20.67 10.72
C PHE A 31 -22.28 20.26 9.55
N LEU A 32 -22.50 20.80 8.35
CA LEU A 32 -21.63 20.59 7.20
C LEU A 32 -20.24 21.20 7.41
N GLY A 33 -20.15 22.39 8.01
CA GLY A 33 -18.88 23.00 8.40
C GLY A 33 -18.11 22.11 9.38
N PHE A 34 -18.78 21.59 10.40
CA PHE A 34 -18.20 20.65 11.37
C PHE A 34 -17.68 19.38 10.69
N LEU A 35 -18.47 18.75 9.81
CA LEU A 35 -18.04 17.61 9.01
C LEU A 35 -16.84 17.94 8.12
N SER A 36 -16.80 19.14 7.55
CA SER A 36 -15.69 19.60 6.71
C SER A 36 -14.38 19.70 7.50
N VAL A 37 -14.43 20.21 8.73
CA VAL A 37 -13.27 20.25 9.63
C VAL A 37 -12.78 18.85 9.97
N ILE A 38 -13.70 17.94 10.33
CA ILE A 38 -13.35 16.53 10.60
C ILE A 38 -12.73 15.86 9.38
N TYR A 39 -13.26 16.13 8.19
CA TYR A 39 -12.74 15.58 6.94
C TYR A 39 -11.30 16.06 6.67
N ILE A 40 -11.04 17.37 6.80
CA ILE A 40 -9.70 17.94 6.61
C ILE A 40 -8.72 17.34 7.62
N ALA A 41 -9.13 17.22 8.88
CA ALA A 41 -8.31 16.59 9.92
C ALA A 41 -7.96 15.14 9.55
N ASN A 42 -8.96 14.34 9.18
CA ASN A 42 -8.76 12.94 8.79
C ASN A 42 -7.89 12.80 7.53
N ALA A 43 -8.04 13.68 6.55
CA ALA A 43 -7.22 13.69 5.35
C ALA A 43 -5.72 13.88 5.68
N HIS A 44 -5.39 14.82 6.58
CA HIS A 44 -4.02 15.03 7.05
C HIS A 44 -3.47 13.81 7.80
N PHE A 45 -4.26 13.17 8.65
CA PHE A 45 -3.85 11.94 9.33
C PHE A 45 -3.62 10.78 8.36
N ALA A 46 -4.44 10.66 7.33
CA ALA A 46 -4.28 9.63 6.29
C ALA A 46 -3.00 9.84 5.49
N GLU A 47 -2.68 11.08 5.11
CA GLU A 47 -1.45 11.38 4.38
C GLU A 47 -0.19 10.96 5.16
N LYS A 48 -0.15 11.28 6.46
CA LYS A 48 0.98 10.88 7.32
C LYS A 48 1.13 9.35 7.41
N GLN A 49 0.02 8.64 7.57
CA GLN A 49 0.01 7.17 7.63
C GLN A 49 0.47 6.55 6.31
N ILE A 50 0.02 7.08 5.16
CA ILE A 50 0.44 6.58 3.85
C ILE A 50 1.96 6.70 3.68
N ARG A 51 2.56 7.84 4.07
CA ARG A 51 4.02 8.01 4.03
C ARG A 51 4.74 6.99 4.91
N GLN A 52 4.24 6.72 6.12
CA GLN A 52 4.81 5.71 7.01
C GLN A 52 4.72 4.30 6.42
N ILE A 53 3.57 3.95 5.83
CA ILE A 53 3.37 2.65 5.17
C ILE A 53 4.36 2.46 4.03
N GLN A 54 4.60 3.50 3.21
CA GLN A 54 5.57 3.42 2.11
C GLN A 54 6.99 3.14 2.62
N THR A 55 7.43 3.81 3.69
CA THR A 55 8.74 3.55 4.30
C THR A 55 8.84 2.12 4.83
N LEU A 56 7.84 1.67 5.60
CA LEU A 56 7.79 0.30 6.13
C LEU A 56 7.80 -0.76 5.02
N GLN A 57 7.08 -0.53 3.93
CA GLN A 57 7.08 -1.44 2.78
C GLN A 57 8.46 -1.55 2.13
N HIS A 58 9.20 -0.44 2.07
CA HIS A 58 10.57 -0.44 1.56
C HIS A 58 11.49 -1.28 2.47
N GLU A 59 11.42 -1.07 3.79
CA GLU A 59 12.21 -1.81 4.76
C GLU A 59 11.92 -3.33 4.70
N VAL A 60 10.65 -3.72 4.64
CA VAL A 60 10.25 -5.13 4.49
C VAL A 60 10.78 -5.73 3.20
N LYS A 61 10.75 -4.97 2.10
CA LYS A 61 11.27 -5.42 0.80
C LYS A 61 12.78 -5.63 0.86
N ASP A 62 13.52 -4.73 1.50
CA ASP A 62 14.96 -4.84 1.65
C ASP A 62 15.34 -6.03 2.54
N LEU A 63 14.63 -6.21 3.66
CA LEU A 63 14.84 -7.35 4.55
C LEU A 63 14.55 -8.69 3.83
N LYS A 64 13.48 -8.74 3.04
CA LYS A 64 13.16 -9.92 2.23
C LYS A 64 14.22 -10.20 1.17
N ARG A 65 14.80 -9.16 0.56
CA ARG A 65 15.92 -9.30 -0.38
C ARG A 65 17.14 -9.89 0.32
N GLN A 66 17.50 -9.40 1.50
CA GLN A 66 18.62 -9.93 2.29
C GLN A 66 18.40 -11.39 2.69
N TYR A 67 17.20 -11.73 3.18
CA TYR A 67 16.85 -13.11 3.50
C TYR A 67 16.99 -14.04 2.29
N ASN A 68 16.48 -13.63 1.12
CA ASN A 68 16.59 -14.44 -0.08
C ASN A 68 18.05 -14.62 -0.55
N ALA A 69 18.89 -13.60 -0.38
CA ALA A 69 20.31 -13.68 -0.68
C ALA A 69 21.03 -14.70 0.24
N LEU A 70 20.84 -14.58 1.56
CA LEU A 70 21.36 -15.52 2.55
C LEU A 70 20.86 -16.95 2.32
N LYS A 71 19.57 -17.10 1.99
CA LYS A 71 19.00 -18.41 1.65
C LYS A 71 19.64 -18.99 0.39
N SER A 72 19.89 -18.16 -0.63
CA SER A 72 20.56 -18.59 -1.86
C SER A 72 22.00 -19.01 -1.60
N GLU A 73 22.72 -18.29 -0.74
CA GLU A 73 24.08 -18.65 -0.33
C GLU A 73 24.09 -19.96 0.47
N ASN A 74 23.16 -20.13 1.41
CA ASN A 74 23.01 -21.40 2.12
C ASN A 74 22.63 -22.55 1.18
N MET A 75 21.78 -22.31 0.17
CA MET A 75 21.47 -23.31 -0.86
C MET A 75 22.67 -23.65 -1.75
N PHE A 76 23.57 -22.69 -2.00
CA PHE A 76 24.82 -22.92 -2.73
C PHE A 76 25.77 -23.79 -1.90
N ASN A 77 25.96 -23.46 -0.62
CA ASN A 77 26.77 -24.28 0.31
C ASN A 77 26.16 -25.67 0.53
N SER A 78 24.82 -25.74 0.61
CA SER A 78 24.08 -27.00 0.73
C SER A 78 23.89 -27.73 -0.61
N ARG A 79 24.46 -27.21 -1.71
CA ARG A 79 24.28 -27.82 -3.03
C ARG A 79 25.00 -29.16 -3.03
N LEU A 80 24.25 -30.21 -3.34
CA LEU A 80 24.73 -31.59 -3.33
C LEU A 80 25.98 -31.84 -4.19
N VAL A 81 26.32 -30.94 -5.13
CA VAL A 81 27.52 -31.02 -5.99
C VAL A 81 28.77 -30.53 -5.25
N GLU A 82 28.66 -29.50 -4.41
CA GLU A 82 29.76 -28.99 -3.60
C GLU A 82 30.04 -29.95 -2.44
N ILE A 83 28.97 -30.42 -1.77
CA ILE A 83 29.05 -31.49 -0.77
C ILE A 83 29.65 -32.76 -1.40
N GLU A 84 29.27 -33.15 -2.62
CA GLU A 84 29.90 -34.31 -3.28
C GLU A 84 31.40 -34.11 -3.52
N LYS A 85 31.85 -32.90 -3.86
CA LYS A 85 33.29 -32.61 -4.00
C LYS A 85 34.03 -32.66 -2.67
N GLU A 86 33.47 -32.09 -1.62
CA GLU A 86 34.08 -32.05 -0.29
C GLU A 86 34.12 -33.44 0.36
N VAL A 87 33.05 -34.21 0.19
CA VAL A 87 32.90 -35.56 0.76
C VAL A 87 33.52 -36.64 -0.15
N ARG A 88 33.92 -36.32 -1.40
CA ARG A 88 34.70 -37.22 -2.27
C ARG A 88 36.04 -37.63 -1.65
N GLY A 89 36.68 -36.75 -0.89
CA GLY A 89 37.89 -37.08 -0.12
C GLY A 89 37.65 -38.13 0.96
N LEU A 90 36.40 -38.28 1.42
CA LEU A 90 35.96 -39.29 2.39
C LEU A 90 35.46 -40.57 1.71
N GLY A 91 35.56 -40.69 0.38
CA GLY A 91 35.16 -41.87 -0.40
C GLY A 91 33.65 -42.08 -0.55
N LEU A 92 32.82 -41.11 -0.14
CA LEU A 92 31.37 -41.21 -0.25
C LEU A 92 30.91 -40.73 -1.64
N THR A 93 30.09 -41.53 -2.31
CA THR A 93 29.56 -41.24 -3.66
C THR A 93 28.04 -41.27 -3.66
N LYS A 94 27.43 -40.42 -4.49
CA LYS A 94 25.98 -40.35 -4.63
C LYS A 94 25.48 -41.61 -5.33
N LYS A 95 24.61 -42.40 -4.70
CA LYS A 95 23.88 -43.47 -5.41
C LYS A 95 22.95 -42.85 -6.45
N ALA A 96 23.32 -42.94 -7.72
CA ALA A 96 22.46 -42.61 -8.87
C ALA A 96 21.39 -43.69 -9.06
N GLY A 97 20.44 -43.78 -8.13
CA GLY A 97 19.33 -44.72 -8.22
C GLY A 97 18.02 -43.97 -8.15
N ARG A 98 17.19 -44.07 -9.20
CA ARG A 98 15.75 -43.76 -9.07
C ARG A 98 15.20 -44.55 -7.87
N ILE A 99 14.37 -43.89 -7.08
CA ILE A 99 13.62 -44.49 -5.97
C ILE A 99 12.92 -45.74 -6.52
N LYS A 100 13.33 -46.93 -6.08
CA LYS A 100 12.64 -48.17 -6.44
C LYS A 100 11.39 -48.25 -5.57
N ARG A 101 10.21 -48.11 -6.18
CA ARG A 101 8.94 -48.43 -5.52
C ARG A 101 8.94 -49.94 -5.30
N ILE A 102 8.96 -50.37 -4.04
CA ILE A 102 8.74 -51.76 -3.67
C ILE A 102 7.22 -51.97 -3.82
N ILE A 103 6.82 -52.70 -4.85
CA ILE A 103 5.45 -53.19 -4.98
C ILE A 103 5.48 -54.60 -4.38
N ILE A 104 4.68 -54.80 -3.35
CA ILE A 104 4.45 -56.11 -2.75
C ILE A 104 3.32 -56.72 -3.58
N GLU A 105 3.61 -57.76 -4.37
CA GLU A 105 2.56 -58.62 -4.90
C GLU A 105 2.24 -59.66 -3.82
N GLU A 106 0.96 -59.78 -3.48
CA GLU A 106 0.43 -60.81 -2.57
C GLU A 106 0.51 -62.21 -3.18
#